data_AF-A0A7C2SG72-F1
#
_entry.id   AF-A0A7C2SG72-F1
#
_cell.length_a   1.000
_cell.length_b   1.000
_cell.length_c   1.000
_cell.angle_alpha   90.00
_cell.angle_beta   90.00
_cell.angle_gamma   90.00
#
_symmetry.space_group_name_H-M   'P 1'
#
loop_
_entity.id
_entity.type
_entity.pdbx_description
1 polymer ?
#
loop_
_entity_poly.entity_id
_entity_poly.type
_entity_poly.pdbx_seq_one_letter_code
_entity_poly.pdbx_strand_id
1 'polypeptide(L)'
;DADSDLALLRVSAKGLPYLPVAEQDDLLIGETVIAIGNPLGLENTVTVGVLSARDRTVSSPRTNRVYTDFLQTDASINPGNSGGALVDLDGRLIGINTAIVGEAQGIGFAIPAKRVRRVVNDLLRYGRVQPAWLGVFVQDLPASRKGREGVGIRVVDVFPGSPGEGKLAAGDVLLSGNGRAFASRDDFATLLAQVAPGERVELEVRQGSGSRKVTLRASTPPGNLGEQLLARYVGLRLASRRGWVVVQKVLPNTPADEAGFSAGDVLLGINGQRVRTLDDVNDILTRDYLRSSVLLAIGHGGFQYHFTFRLAP
;
A
#
# COMPACT_ATOMS: atom_id res chain seq x y z
N ASP A 1 4.82 3.03 -11.06
CA ASP A 1 4.29 3.08 -9.70
C ASP A 1 5.44 2.94 -8.71
N ALA A 2 5.71 3.98 -7.94
CA ALA A 2 6.90 4.04 -7.07
C ALA A 2 6.74 3.19 -5.80
N ASP A 3 5.51 2.87 -5.41
CA ASP A 3 5.21 2.11 -4.20
C ASP A 3 5.39 0.59 -4.46
N SER A 4 5.15 0.13 -5.69
CA SER A 4 5.42 -1.26 -6.12
C SER A 4 6.77 -1.50 -6.79
N ASP A 5 7.60 -0.46 -6.97
CA ASP A 5 8.90 -0.52 -7.68
C ASP A 5 8.78 -1.05 -9.14
N LEU A 6 7.69 -0.69 -9.82
CA LEU A 6 7.42 -1.11 -11.20
C LEU A 6 7.14 0.08 -12.11
N ALA A 7 7.72 0.09 -13.31
CA ALA A 7 7.42 1.05 -14.36
C ALA A 7 6.90 0.32 -15.60
N LEU A 8 5.89 0.91 -16.26
CA LEU A 8 5.37 0.43 -17.53
C LEU A 8 5.80 1.39 -18.63
N LEU A 9 6.53 0.87 -19.62
CA LEU A 9 7.04 1.62 -20.76
C LEU A 9 6.41 1.11 -22.05
N ARG A 10 6.27 2.00 -23.03
CA ARG A 10 5.79 1.66 -24.38
C ARG A 10 6.94 1.75 -25.37
N VAL A 11 7.23 0.65 -26.05
CA VAL A 11 8.17 0.62 -27.18
C VAL A 11 7.40 0.81 -28.48
N SER A 12 7.87 1.72 -29.34
CA SER A 12 7.26 2.00 -30.64
C SER A 12 7.80 1.05 -31.71
N ALA A 13 7.42 -0.22 -31.63
CA ALA A 13 7.76 -1.26 -32.60
C ALA A 13 6.62 -2.29 -32.72
N LYS A 14 6.65 -3.10 -33.78
CA LYS A 14 5.66 -4.17 -34.05
C LYS A 14 6.37 -5.51 -34.16
N GLY A 15 5.65 -6.61 -33.90
CA GLY A 15 6.16 -7.97 -34.08
C GLY A 15 7.28 -8.34 -33.11
N LEU A 16 7.34 -7.70 -31.93
CA LEU A 16 8.32 -8.03 -30.90
C LEU A 16 7.93 -9.35 -30.20
N PRO A 17 8.92 -10.21 -29.86
CA PRO A 17 8.66 -11.37 -29.00
C PRO A 17 8.29 -10.90 -27.58
N TYR A 18 7.56 -11.75 -26.86
CA TYR A 18 7.18 -11.51 -25.47
C TYR A 18 7.30 -12.80 -24.66
N LEU A 19 7.50 -12.66 -23.35
CA LEU A 19 7.48 -13.79 -22.42
C LEU A 19 6.03 -14.06 -21.96
N PRO A 20 5.57 -15.32 -21.94
CA PRO A 20 4.34 -15.67 -21.24
C PRO A 20 4.52 -15.39 -19.74
N VAL A 21 3.49 -14.87 -19.08
CA VAL A 21 3.51 -14.62 -17.64
C VAL A 21 2.89 -15.81 -16.92
N ALA A 22 3.49 -16.25 -15.82
CA ALA A 22 2.92 -17.32 -15.02
C ALA A 22 1.54 -16.92 -14.49
N GLU A 23 0.53 -17.74 -14.80
CA GLU A 23 -0.86 -17.45 -14.42
C GLU A 23 -1.15 -17.79 -12.96
N GLN A 24 -0.49 -18.83 -12.46
CA GLN A 24 -0.59 -19.32 -11.10
C GLN A 24 0.57 -18.80 -10.25
N ASP A 25 0.36 -18.82 -8.94
CA ASP A 25 1.34 -18.42 -7.94
C ASP A 25 1.74 -19.65 -7.11
N ASP A 26 1.96 -20.76 -7.78
CA ASP A 26 2.17 -22.13 -7.26
C ASP A 26 3.66 -22.50 -7.09
N LEU A 27 4.55 -21.52 -7.20
CA LEU A 27 6.00 -21.70 -7.08
C LEU A 27 6.40 -22.41 -5.78
N LEU A 28 7.18 -23.47 -5.89
CA LEU A 28 7.71 -24.21 -4.74
C LEU A 28 9.13 -23.77 -4.40
N ILE A 29 9.41 -23.63 -3.10
CA ILE A 29 10.78 -23.42 -2.63
C ILE A 29 11.64 -24.61 -3.07
N GLY A 30 12.77 -24.33 -3.70
CA GLY A 30 13.67 -25.31 -4.30
C GLY A 30 13.51 -25.49 -5.81
N GLU A 31 12.47 -24.91 -6.44
CA GLU A 31 12.34 -24.92 -7.89
C GLU A 31 13.47 -24.17 -8.57
N THR A 32 13.96 -24.71 -9.68
CA THR A 32 14.98 -24.03 -10.50
C THR A 32 14.40 -22.78 -11.12
N VAL A 33 15.13 -21.68 -11.00
CA VAL A 33 14.78 -20.39 -11.59
C VAL A 33 15.96 -19.86 -12.40
N ILE A 34 15.64 -19.09 -13.43
CA ILE A 34 16.61 -18.48 -14.33
C ILE A 34 16.43 -16.97 -14.27
N ALA A 35 17.48 -16.24 -13.91
CA ALA A 35 17.50 -14.80 -13.93
C ALA A 35 18.20 -14.29 -15.19
N ILE A 36 17.57 -13.36 -15.89
CA ILE A 36 18.04 -12.78 -17.15
C ILE A 36 18.11 -11.26 -17.00
N GLY A 37 19.21 -10.66 -17.40
CA GLY A 37 19.41 -9.21 -17.33
C GLY A 37 20.63 -8.72 -18.08
N ASN A 38 21.03 -7.47 -17.83
CA ASN A 38 22.22 -6.86 -18.42
C ASN A 38 23.13 -6.30 -17.32
N PRO A 39 23.75 -7.16 -16.50
CA PRO A 39 24.60 -6.72 -15.41
C PRO A 39 25.85 -6.04 -15.98
N LEU A 40 26.17 -4.85 -15.44
CA LEU A 40 27.37 -4.07 -15.80
C LEU A 40 27.50 -3.71 -17.30
N GLY A 41 26.42 -3.79 -18.09
CA GLY A 41 26.42 -3.47 -19.52
C GLY A 41 27.12 -4.50 -20.42
N LEU A 42 27.36 -5.72 -19.92
CA LEU A 42 28.06 -6.79 -20.63
C LEU A 42 27.18 -7.55 -21.66
N GLU A 43 25.97 -7.05 -21.92
CA GLU A 43 24.92 -7.62 -22.79
C GLU A 43 24.45 -9.03 -22.36
N ASN A 44 23.15 -9.14 -22.02
CA ASN A 44 22.38 -10.40 -21.91
C ASN A 44 23.03 -11.53 -21.09
N THR A 45 23.17 -11.32 -19.77
CA THR A 45 23.63 -12.36 -18.85
C THR A 45 22.49 -13.22 -18.34
N VAL A 46 22.75 -14.52 -18.24
CA VAL A 46 21.84 -15.52 -17.67
C VAL A 46 22.50 -16.16 -16.46
N THR A 47 21.78 -16.25 -15.35
CA THR A 47 22.21 -16.96 -14.13
C THR A 47 21.11 -17.93 -13.70
N VAL A 48 21.51 -19.08 -13.16
CA VAL A 48 20.59 -20.13 -12.71
C VAL A 48 20.74 -20.28 -11.21
N GLY A 49 19.62 -20.53 -10.54
CA GLY A 49 19.57 -20.83 -9.12
C GLY A 49 18.27 -21.54 -8.79
N VAL A 50 17.85 -21.45 -7.55
CA VAL A 50 16.56 -21.93 -7.06
C VAL A 50 15.76 -20.82 -6.40
N LEU A 51 14.45 -21.00 -6.31
CA LEU A 51 13.61 -20.20 -5.44
C LEU A 51 13.93 -20.57 -3.98
N SER A 52 14.63 -19.71 -3.26
CA SER A 52 15.08 -19.96 -1.90
C SER A 52 14.01 -19.67 -0.85
N ALA A 53 13.12 -18.71 -1.11
CA ALA A 53 12.01 -18.37 -0.24
C ALA A 53 10.94 -17.55 -0.98
N ARG A 54 9.76 -17.45 -0.36
CA ARG A 54 8.68 -16.56 -0.77
C ARG A 54 8.38 -15.58 0.36
N ASP A 55 7.51 -14.62 0.10
CA ASP A 55 6.91 -13.77 1.13
C ASP A 55 7.91 -12.89 1.90
N ARG A 56 9.04 -12.53 1.26
CA ARG A 56 10.09 -11.77 1.93
C ARG A 56 9.74 -10.30 2.05
N THR A 57 10.02 -9.75 3.23
CA THR A 57 10.06 -8.32 3.49
C THR A 57 11.49 -7.84 3.39
N VAL A 58 11.73 -6.85 2.53
CA VAL A 58 13.05 -6.33 2.19
C VAL A 58 13.03 -4.82 2.31
N SER A 59 13.93 -4.28 3.13
CA SER A 59 14.13 -2.84 3.25
C SER A 59 15.21 -2.39 2.28
N SER A 60 14.92 -1.36 1.49
CA SER A 60 15.90 -0.72 0.61
C SER A 60 16.78 0.23 1.42
N PRO A 61 18.09 -0.03 1.55
CA PRO A 61 18.99 0.87 2.29
C PRO A 61 19.10 2.27 1.65
N ARG A 62 18.85 2.36 0.33
CA ARG A 62 18.93 3.62 -0.43
C ARG A 62 17.72 4.54 -0.22
N THR A 63 16.55 3.97 0.03
CA THR A 63 15.28 4.72 0.06
C THR A 63 14.57 4.62 1.40
N ASN A 64 15.05 3.77 2.32
CA ASN A 64 14.36 3.34 3.53
C ASN A 64 12.94 2.81 3.28
N ARG A 65 12.60 2.46 2.04
CA ARG A 65 11.33 1.83 1.70
C ARG A 65 11.37 0.36 2.06
N VAL A 66 10.28 -0.09 2.68
CA VAL A 66 10.05 -1.51 2.97
C VAL A 66 9.17 -2.06 1.85
N TYR A 67 9.71 -3.04 1.13
CA TYR A 67 8.98 -3.80 0.14
C TYR A 67 8.64 -5.16 0.74
N THR A 68 7.46 -5.67 0.43
CA THR A 68 6.97 -6.92 0.99
C THR A 68 6.64 -7.92 -0.09
N ASP A 69 6.48 -9.19 0.29
CA ASP A 69 6.05 -10.28 -0.60
C ASP A 69 6.94 -10.39 -1.85
N PHE A 70 8.25 -10.43 -1.59
CA PHE A 70 9.26 -10.68 -2.60
C PHE A 70 9.58 -12.18 -2.67
N LEU A 71 9.88 -12.64 -3.88
CA LEU A 71 10.55 -13.91 -4.10
C LEU A 71 12.02 -13.74 -3.76
N GLN A 72 12.62 -14.75 -3.11
CA GLN A 72 14.06 -14.82 -2.87
C GLN A 72 14.65 -15.94 -3.70
N THR A 73 15.81 -15.70 -4.30
CA THR A 73 16.57 -16.70 -5.07
C THR A 73 18.06 -16.61 -4.76
N ASP A 74 18.79 -17.70 -4.95
CA ASP A 74 20.25 -17.73 -4.93
C ASP A 74 20.87 -17.55 -6.33
N ALA A 75 20.04 -17.44 -7.37
CA ALA A 75 20.50 -17.00 -8.69
C ALA A 75 21.20 -15.64 -8.55
N SER A 76 22.34 -15.49 -9.22
CA SER A 76 23.14 -14.28 -9.09
C SER A 76 22.40 -13.06 -9.67
N ILE A 77 21.99 -12.14 -8.77
CA ILE A 77 21.37 -10.85 -9.10
C ILE A 77 22.33 -9.71 -8.75
N ASN A 78 22.86 -9.05 -9.78
CA ASN A 78 23.76 -7.89 -9.63
C ASN A 78 23.13 -6.63 -10.23
N PRO A 79 23.66 -5.43 -9.93
CA PRO A 79 23.26 -4.20 -10.62
C PRO A 79 23.29 -4.37 -12.14
N GLY A 80 22.18 -4.02 -12.80
CA GLY A 80 21.92 -4.26 -14.23
C GLY A 80 21.04 -5.48 -14.52
N ASN A 81 20.82 -6.38 -13.55
CA ASN A 81 19.72 -7.35 -13.60
C ASN A 81 18.38 -6.74 -13.16
N SER A 82 18.39 -5.61 -12.44
CA SER A 82 17.16 -4.92 -12.01
C SER A 82 16.25 -4.60 -13.20
N GLY A 83 14.97 -4.98 -13.09
CA GLY A 83 13.99 -4.86 -14.17
C GLY A 83 14.01 -6.02 -15.18
N GLY A 84 15.03 -6.90 -15.10
CA GLY A 84 15.12 -8.13 -15.87
C GLY A 84 14.18 -9.23 -15.37
N ALA A 85 14.07 -10.31 -16.15
CA ALA A 85 13.14 -11.39 -15.88
C ALA A 85 13.71 -12.44 -14.91
N LEU A 86 12.87 -12.92 -14.00
CA LEU A 86 13.02 -14.20 -13.33
C LEU A 86 12.02 -15.17 -13.94
N VAL A 87 12.48 -16.28 -14.50
CA VAL A 87 11.64 -17.25 -15.21
C VAL A 87 11.78 -18.67 -14.65
N ASP A 88 10.73 -19.48 -14.84
CA ASP A 88 10.75 -20.92 -14.59
C ASP A 88 11.44 -21.69 -15.74
N LEU A 89 11.56 -23.02 -15.62
CA LEU A 89 12.14 -23.89 -16.66
C LEU A 89 11.32 -23.94 -17.96
N ASP A 90 10.03 -23.56 -17.91
CA ASP A 90 9.16 -23.45 -19.09
C ASP A 90 9.29 -22.06 -19.76
N GLY A 91 10.16 -21.19 -19.26
CA GLY A 91 10.38 -19.84 -19.78
C GLY A 91 9.23 -18.86 -19.45
N ARG A 92 8.38 -19.17 -18.48
CA ARG A 92 7.32 -18.25 -18.03
C ARG A 92 7.89 -17.27 -17.01
N LEU A 93 7.49 -16.00 -17.12
CA LEU A 93 7.84 -14.96 -16.17
C LEU A 93 7.18 -15.25 -14.82
N ILE A 94 8.00 -15.52 -13.80
CA ILE A 94 7.57 -15.74 -12.42
C ILE A 94 7.88 -14.53 -11.53
N GLY A 95 8.76 -13.62 -11.96
CA GLY A 95 8.99 -12.36 -11.29
C GLY A 95 9.89 -11.39 -12.05
N ILE A 96 10.04 -10.17 -11.51
CA ILE A 96 10.94 -9.14 -12.03
C ILE A 96 12.06 -8.92 -11.01
N ASN A 97 13.30 -9.15 -11.45
CA ASN A 97 14.49 -9.02 -10.62
C ASN A 97 14.63 -7.60 -10.07
N THR A 98 15.01 -7.49 -8.80
CA THR A 98 15.26 -6.20 -8.16
C THR A 98 16.48 -6.27 -7.24
N ALA A 99 17.44 -5.37 -7.49
CA ALA A 99 18.63 -5.22 -6.66
C ALA A 99 18.35 -4.31 -5.46
N ILE A 100 17.68 -4.87 -4.45
CA ILE A 100 17.35 -4.14 -3.21
C ILE A 100 18.42 -4.31 -2.13
N VAL A 101 19.05 -5.50 -2.02
CA VAL A 101 20.10 -5.79 -1.05
C VAL A 101 21.45 -5.87 -1.78
N GLY A 102 22.28 -4.85 -1.61
CA GLY A 102 23.47 -4.63 -2.44
C GLY A 102 24.71 -5.45 -2.10
N GLU A 103 24.73 -6.18 -0.99
CA GLU A 103 25.97 -6.80 -0.46
C GLU A 103 25.83 -8.28 -0.07
N ALA A 104 24.64 -8.89 -0.23
CA ALA A 104 24.42 -10.28 0.15
C ALA A 104 24.68 -11.22 -1.05
N GLN A 105 25.82 -11.91 -1.05
CA GLN A 105 26.10 -12.96 -2.03
C GLN A 105 25.07 -14.10 -1.90
N GLY A 106 24.52 -14.56 -3.03
CA GLY A 106 23.53 -15.64 -3.06
C GLY A 106 22.15 -15.26 -2.50
N ILE A 107 21.85 -13.98 -2.34
CA ILE A 107 20.52 -13.51 -1.94
C ILE A 107 20.02 -12.45 -2.94
N GLY A 108 19.35 -12.93 -3.98
CA GLY A 108 18.61 -12.14 -4.94
C GLY A 108 17.13 -12.02 -4.58
N PHE A 109 16.49 -10.95 -5.04
CA PHE A 109 15.05 -10.77 -4.88
C PHE A 109 14.36 -10.44 -6.19
N ALA A 110 13.10 -10.86 -6.30
CA ALA A 110 12.22 -10.52 -7.41
C ALA A 110 10.81 -10.18 -6.95
N ILE A 111 10.18 -9.24 -7.66
CA ILE A 111 8.77 -8.90 -7.53
C ILE A 111 7.94 -10.01 -8.17
N PRO A 112 7.02 -10.70 -7.46
CA PRO A 112 6.27 -11.82 -8.04
C PRO A 112 5.42 -11.44 -9.25
N ALA A 113 5.29 -12.35 -10.22
CA ALA A 113 4.50 -12.17 -11.43
C ALA A 113 3.04 -11.82 -11.16
N LYS A 114 2.44 -12.34 -10.09
CA LYS A 114 1.10 -11.95 -9.63
C LYS A 114 0.99 -10.44 -9.39
N ARG A 115 1.97 -9.84 -8.70
CA ARG A 115 2.01 -8.39 -8.47
C ARG A 115 2.24 -7.64 -9.78
N VAL A 116 3.16 -8.12 -10.62
CA VAL A 116 3.45 -7.52 -11.93
C VAL A 116 2.19 -7.44 -12.79
N ARG A 117 1.45 -8.56 -12.93
CA ARG A 117 0.19 -8.59 -13.69
C ARG A 117 -0.82 -7.57 -13.17
N ARG A 118 -1.02 -7.51 -11.85
CA ARG A 118 -1.93 -6.54 -11.25
C ARG A 118 -1.52 -5.10 -11.57
N VAL A 119 -0.26 -4.75 -11.27
CA VAL A 119 0.24 -3.38 -11.45
C VAL A 119 0.18 -2.97 -12.93
N VAL A 120 0.60 -3.84 -13.84
CA VAL A 120 0.54 -3.58 -15.29
C VAL A 120 -0.92 -3.41 -15.76
N ASN A 121 -1.84 -4.29 -15.33
CA ASN A 121 -3.25 -4.18 -15.68
C ASN A 121 -3.87 -2.87 -15.20
N ASP A 122 -3.57 -2.45 -13.97
CA ASP A 122 -4.06 -1.19 -13.41
C ASP A 122 -3.46 0.03 -14.14
N LEU A 123 -2.17 0.02 -14.42
CA LEU A 123 -1.50 1.09 -15.16
C LEU A 123 -2.06 1.21 -16.59
N LEU A 124 -2.33 0.10 -17.27
CA LEU A 124 -2.93 0.10 -18.61
C LEU A 124 -4.36 0.63 -18.62
N ARG A 125 -5.17 0.26 -17.63
CA ARG A 125 -6.61 0.59 -17.59
C ARG A 125 -6.89 1.97 -17.00
N TYR A 126 -6.16 2.36 -15.96
CA TYR A 126 -6.47 3.52 -15.13
C TYR A 126 -5.33 4.54 -15.06
N GLY A 127 -4.14 4.22 -15.60
CA GLY A 127 -2.95 5.07 -15.47
C GLY A 127 -2.32 5.07 -14.07
N ARG A 128 -2.91 4.37 -13.10
CA ARG A 128 -2.45 4.27 -11.70
C ARG A 128 -2.87 2.95 -11.06
N VAL A 129 -2.08 2.46 -10.12
CA VAL A 129 -2.41 1.27 -9.32
C VAL A 129 -3.61 1.58 -8.42
N GLN A 130 -4.63 0.74 -8.44
CA GLN A 130 -5.83 0.96 -7.63
C GLN A 130 -5.61 0.41 -6.22
N PRO A 131 -5.74 1.25 -5.16
CA PRO A 131 -5.63 0.77 -3.80
C PRO A 131 -6.83 -0.11 -3.43
N ALA A 132 -6.59 -1.15 -2.63
CA ALA A 132 -7.67 -1.88 -1.98
C ALA A 132 -8.26 -1.06 -0.83
N TRP A 133 -9.58 -1.17 -0.68
CA TRP A 133 -10.34 -0.56 0.39
C TRP A 133 -11.18 -1.61 1.11
N LEU A 134 -10.90 -1.77 2.40
CA LEU A 134 -11.77 -2.48 3.36
C LEU A 134 -12.52 -1.50 4.27
N GLY A 135 -12.07 -0.24 4.35
CA GLY A 135 -12.55 0.76 5.29
C GLY A 135 -12.38 0.39 6.75
N VAL A 136 -11.29 -0.29 7.07
CA VAL A 136 -10.95 -0.68 8.45
C VAL A 136 -9.71 0.10 8.87
N PHE A 137 -9.83 0.85 9.95
CA PHE A 137 -8.71 1.57 10.56
C PHE A 137 -8.18 0.74 11.72
N VAL A 138 -6.86 0.59 11.77
CA VAL A 138 -6.19 -0.27 12.75
C VAL A 138 -5.08 0.46 13.48
N GLN A 139 -4.77 -0.02 14.68
CA GLN A 139 -3.61 0.41 15.45
C GLN A 139 -2.85 -0.79 16.01
N ASP A 140 -1.57 -0.60 16.28
CA ASP A 140 -0.77 -1.59 16.98
C ASP A 140 -1.29 -1.80 18.40
N LEU A 141 -1.24 -3.05 18.86
CA LEU A 141 -1.45 -3.32 20.28
C LEU A 141 -0.26 -2.74 21.08
N PRO A 142 -0.52 -1.90 22.10
CA PRO A 142 0.56 -1.41 22.95
C PRO A 142 1.27 -2.58 23.63
N ALA A 143 2.58 -2.43 23.87
CA ALA A 143 3.43 -3.51 24.39
C ALA A 143 2.86 -4.13 25.70
N SER A 144 2.29 -3.31 26.57
CA SER A 144 1.63 -3.75 27.82
C SER A 144 0.41 -4.65 27.61
N ARG A 145 -0.23 -4.58 26.44
CA ARG A 145 -1.38 -5.44 26.07
C ARG A 145 -0.96 -6.65 25.24
N LYS A 146 0.17 -6.63 24.52
CA LYS A 146 0.65 -7.79 23.73
C LYS A 146 0.82 -9.07 24.57
N GLY A 147 1.15 -8.99 25.86
CA GLY A 147 1.22 -10.16 26.73
C GLY A 147 -0.14 -10.72 27.18
N ARG A 148 -1.19 -9.88 27.23
CA ARG A 148 -2.54 -10.25 27.71
C ARG A 148 -3.49 -10.60 26.56
N GLU A 149 -3.39 -9.83 25.48
CA GLU A 149 -4.13 -10.02 24.24
C GLU A 149 -3.29 -10.82 23.21
N GLY A 150 -2.04 -11.19 23.47
CA GLY A 150 -1.22 -11.89 22.46
C GLY A 150 -0.87 -10.99 21.26
N VAL A 151 -0.62 -11.64 20.11
CA VAL A 151 -0.22 -10.99 18.86
C VAL A 151 -1.46 -10.52 18.07
N GLY A 152 -1.34 -9.43 17.33
CA GLY A 152 -2.40 -8.87 16.50
C GLY A 152 -2.39 -7.34 16.45
N ILE A 153 -3.36 -6.80 15.71
CA ILE A 153 -3.63 -5.37 15.58
C ILE A 153 -5.09 -5.09 15.90
N ARG A 154 -5.39 -3.93 16.49
CA ARG A 154 -6.74 -3.59 16.92
C ARG A 154 -7.45 -2.73 15.89
N VAL A 155 -8.70 -3.06 15.59
CA VAL A 155 -9.61 -2.19 14.84
C VAL A 155 -10.01 -1.01 15.73
N VAL A 156 -9.76 0.22 15.28
CA VAL A 156 -10.12 1.45 16.00
C VAL A 156 -11.37 2.11 15.43
N ASP A 157 -11.61 1.93 14.13
CA ASP A 157 -12.81 2.42 13.47
C ASP A 157 -13.10 1.58 12.22
N VAL A 158 -14.37 1.57 11.82
CA VAL A 158 -14.82 0.98 10.56
C VAL A 158 -15.63 2.03 9.82
N PHE A 159 -15.21 2.31 8.60
CA PHE A 159 -15.76 3.37 7.79
C PHE A 159 -17.17 3.00 7.28
N PRO A 160 -18.16 3.89 7.39
CA PRO A 160 -19.51 3.62 6.88
C PRO A 160 -19.53 3.37 5.37
N GLY A 161 -20.38 2.44 4.92
CA GLY A 161 -20.48 2.01 3.52
C GLY A 161 -19.27 1.22 3.02
N SER A 162 -18.32 0.85 3.88
CA SER A 162 -17.14 0.08 3.49
C SER A 162 -17.37 -1.43 3.58
N PRO A 163 -16.52 -2.25 2.94
CA PRO A 163 -16.62 -3.70 3.05
C PRO A 163 -16.52 -4.26 4.48
N GLY A 164 -15.83 -3.55 5.38
CA GLY A 164 -15.69 -3.93 6.78
C GLY A 164 -16.95 -3.66 7.62
N GLU A 165 -17.83 -2.75 7.18
CA GLU A 165 -19.04 -2.37 7.92
C GLU A 165 -19.95 -3.59 8.17
N GLY A 166 -20.49 -3.67 9.38
CA GLY A 166 -21.36 -4.78 9.82
C GLY A 166 -20.65 -6.13 10.00
N LYS A 167 -19.37 -6.24 9.63
CA LYS A 167 -18.57 -7.47 9.75
C LYS A 167 -17.46 -7.35 10.79
N LEU A 168 -16.91 -6.17 10.95
CA LEU A 168 -15.90 -5.81 11.95
C LEU A 168 -16.41 -4.65 12.80
N ALA A 169 -15.89 -4.53 14.02
CA ALA A 169 -16.22 -3.45 14.93
C ALA A 169 -14.96 -2.89 15.62
N ALA A 170 -15.03 -1.65 16.06
CA ALA A 170 -14.00 -1.06 16.92
C ALA A 170 -13.82 -1.93 18.18
N GLY A 171 -12.57 -2.21 18.51
CA GLY A 171 -12.19 -3.12 19.60
C GLY A 171 -11.87 -4.55 19.17
N ASP A 172 -12.30 -4.99 17.98
CA ASP A 172 -11.90 -6.28 17.42
C ASP A 172 -10.36 -6.33 17.26
N VAL A 173 -9.77 -7.51 17.45
CA VAL A 173 -8.34 -7.72 17.20
C VAL A 173 -8.16 -8.62 15.99
N LEU A 174 -7.53 -8.09 14.94
CA LEU A 174 -7.16 -8.86 13.76
C LEU A 174 -5.87 -9.63 14.08
N LEU A 175 -5.93 -10.96 13.94
CA LEU A 175 -4.83 -11.88 14.21
C LEU A 175 -4.02 -12.18 12.94
N SER A 176 -4.70 -12.43 11.83
CA SER A 176 -4.09 -12.76 10.55
C SER A 176 -4.95 -12.29 9.37
N GLY A 177 -4.32 -12.16 8.20
CA GLY A 177 -4.98 -11.87 6.93
C GLY A 177 -4.38 -12.68 5.79
N ASN A 178 -5.23 -13.37 5.04
CA ASN A 178 -4.86 -14.35 4.01
C ASN A 178 -3.80 -15.36 4.52
N GLY A 179 -3.96 -15.81 5.77
CA GLY A 179 -3.05 -16.78 6.41
C GLY A 179 -1.76 -16.19 7.00
N ARG A 180 -1.47 -14.89 6.81
CA ARG A 180 -0.29 -14.24 7.40
C ARG A 180 -0.67 -13.50 8.69
N ALA A 181 0.06 -13.75 9.77
CA ALA A 181 -0.17 -13.11 11.06
C ALA A 181 0.14 -11.60 11.01
N PHE A 182 -0.62 -10.80 11.76
CA PHE A 182 -0.35 -9.37 11.93
C PHE A 182 0.45 -9.12 13.21
N ALA A 183 1.68 -8.64 13.09
CA ALA A 183 2.48 -8.15 14.21
C ALA A 183 2.39 -6.63 14.39
N SER A 184 2.03 -5.93 13.31
CA SER A 184 1.97 -4.48 13.19
C SER A 184 0.93 -4.02 12.15
N ARG A 185 0.57 -2.74 12.20
CA ARG A 185 -0.23 -2.04 11.19
C ARG A 185 0.39 -2.07 9.80
N ASP A 186 1.72 -2.16 9.71
CA ASP A 186 2.43 -2.21 8.43
C ASP A 186 2.21 -3.57 7.74
N ASP A 187 1.97 -4.64 8.51
CA ASP A 187 1.55 -5.94 7.97
C ASP A 187 0.14 -5.86 7.34
N PHE A 188 -0.75 -5.05 7.94
CA PHE A 188 -2.08 -4.80 7.37
C PHE A 188 -2.03 -3.93 6.12
N ALA A 189 -1.20 -2.87 6.12
CA ALA A 189 -0.94 -2.08 4.92
C ALA A 189 -0.35 -2.94 3.79
N THR A 190 0.56 -3.85 4.15
CA THR A 190 1.16 -4.83 3.24
C THR A 190 0.12 -5.76 2.62
N LEU A 191 -0.79 -6.31 3.43
CA LEU A 191 -1.90 -7.12 2.92
C LEU A 191 -2.73 -6.34 1.89
N LEU A 192 -3.11 -5.11 2.21
CA LEU A 192 -3.92 -4.27 1.32
C LEU A 192 -3.18 -3.91 0.02
N ALA A 193 -1.87 -3.69 0.09
CA ALA A 193 -1.04 -3.46 -1.09
C ALA A 193 -0.98 -4.67 -2.03
N GLN A 194 -1.26 -5.88 -1.54
CA GLN A 194 -1.24 -7.12 -2.34
C GLN A 194 -2.60 -7.49 -2.93
N VAL A 195 -3.69 -6.97 -2.35
CA VAL A 195 -5.07 -7.29 -2.74
C VAL A 195 -5.56 -6.33 -3.82
N ALA A 196 -6.12 -6.84 -4.92
CA ALA A 196 -6.79 -6.00 -5.92
C ALA A 196 -8.25 -5.68 -5.52
N PRO A 197 -8.82 -4.55 -5.94
CA PRO A 197 -10.27 -4.32 -5.82
C PRO A 197 -11.06 -5.49 -6.42
N GLY A 198 -12.04 -5.99 -5.66
CA GLY A 198 -12.83 -7.16 -5.99
C GLY A 198 -12.26 -8.50 -5.48
N GLU A 199 -11.02 -8.56 -5.03
CA GLU A 199 -10.49 -9.79 -4.44
C GLU A 199 -11.05 -10.05 -3.03
N ARG A 200 -11.02 -11.32 -2.64
CA ARG A 200 -11.42 -11.73 -1.29
C ARG A 200 -10.24 -11.53 -0.34
N VAL A 201 -10.54 -11.03 0.85
CA VAL A 201 -9.62 -10.95 1.98
C VAL A 201 -10.20 -11.76 3.12
N GLU A 202 -9.46 -12.78 3.55
CA GLU A 202 -9.83 -13.60 4.71
C GLU A 202 -9.08 -13.10 5.93
N LEU A 203 -9.81 -12.70 6.96
CA LEU A 203 -9.27 -12.21 8.21
C LEU A 203 -9.60 -13.19 9.32
N GLU A 204 -8.62 -13.47 10.18
CA GLU A 204 -8.89 -14.08 11.48
C GLU A 204 -9.04 -12.99 12.53
N VAL A 205 -10.19 -12.98 13.21
CA VAL A 205 -10.60 -11.90 14.09
C VAL A 205 -10.92 -12.46 15.45
N ARG A 206 -10.34 -11.88 16.49
CA ARG A 206 -10.70 -12.17 17.87
C ARG A 206 -11.65 -11.11 18.42
N GLN A 207 -12.73 -11.58 19.02
CA GLN A 207 -13.74 -10.79 19.69
C GLN A 207 -14.04 -11.42 21.05
N GLY A 208 -13.71 -10.72 22.14
CA GLY A 208 -13.74 -11.30 23.48
C GLY A 208 -12.75 -12.47 23.62
N SER A 209 -13.22 -13.62 24.09
CA SER A 209 -12.41 -14.83 24.25
C SER A 209 -12.38 -15.75 23.02
N GLY A 210 -13.21 -15.49 22.00
CA GLY A 210 -13.33 -16.33 20.81
C GLY A 210 -12.65 -15.73 19.57
N SER A 211 -12.23 -16.59 18.63
CA SER A 211 -11.81 -16.18 17.29
C SER A 211 -12.81 -16.67 16.24
N ARG A 212 -12.92 -15.91 15.14
CA ARG A 212 -13.73 -16.26 13.97
C ARG A 212 -13.05 -15.81 12.69
N LYS A 213 -13.34 -16.49 11.58
CA LYS A 213 -12.94 -16.06 10.25
C LYS A 213 -13.97 -15.07 9.68
N VAL A 214 -13.48 -13.99 9.10
CA VAL A 214 -14.29 -12.97 8.42
C VAL A 214 -13.77 -12.82 7.00
N THR A 215 -14.64 -13.03 6.02
CA THR A 215 -14.30 -12.81 4.60
C THR A 215 -14.89 -11.49 4.12
N LEU A 216 -14.01 -10.60 3.67
CA LEU A 216 -14.33 -9.32 3.05
C LEU A 216 -14.04 -9.39 1.55
N ARG A 217 -14.73 -8.56 0.77
CA ARG A 217 -14.40 -8.34 -0.64
C ARG A 217 -13.87 -6.92 -0.75
N ALA A 218 -12.60 -6.77 -1.14
CA ALA A 218 -12.00 -5.47 -1.30
C ALA A 218 -12.75 -4.67 -2.36
N SER A 219 -12.78 -3.35 -2.18
CA SER A 219 -13.36 -2.40 -3.12
C SER A 219 -12.33 -1.33 -3.46
N THR A 220 -12.67 -0.39 -4.33
CA THR A 220 -11.93 0.87 -4.46
C THR A 220 -12.39 1.86 -3.39
N PRO A 221 -11.50 2.70 -2.85
CA PRO A 221 -11.92 3.80 -1.99
C PRO A 221 -12.96 4.71 -2.67
N PRO A 222 -13.86 5.35 -1.91
CA PRO A 222 -14.74 6.40 -2.44
C PRO A 222 -13.92 7.52 -3.11
N GLY A 223 -14.42 8.07 -4.23
CA GLY A 223 -13.72 9.13 -4.95
C GLY A 223 -13.50 10.42 -4.14
N ASN A 224 -14.34 10.66 -3.13
CA ASN A 224 -14.24 11.77 -2.20
C ASN A 224 -13.74 11.36 -0.80
N LEU A 225 -12.98 10.26 -0.69
CA LEU A 225 -12.56 9.72 0.60
C LEU A 225 -11.80 10.77 1.44
N GLY A 226 -10.90 11.56 0.84
CA GLY A 226 -10.12 12.57 1.56
C GLY A 226 -10.99 13.61 2.24
N GLU A 227 -11.98 14.13 1.55
CA GLU A 227 -12.97 15.05 2.13
C GLU A 227 -13.76 14.39 3.27
N GLN A 228 -14.17 13.12 3.11
CA GLN A 228 -14.88 12.40 4.16
C GLN A 228 -14.00 12.14 5.39
N LEU A 229 -12.71 11.84 5.21
CA LEU A 229 -11.75 11.65 6.31
C LEU A 229 -11.55 12.95 7.09
N LEU A 230 -11.37 14.08 6.40
CA LEU A 230 -11.24 15.38 7.06
C LEU A 230 -12.54 15.78 7.79
N ALA A 231 -13.70 15.50 7.21
CA ALA A 231 -14.97 15.76 7.88
C ALA A 231 -15.15 14.88 9.12
N ARG A 232 -14.78 13.60 9.06
CA ARG A 232 -14.98 12.61 10.13
C ARG A 232 -14.00 12.77 11.29
N TYR A 233 -12.71 12.91 11.01
CA TYR A 233 -11.66 12.84 12.04
C TYR A 233 -11.09 14.20 12.43
N VAL A 234 -11.15 15.18 11.53
CA VAL A 234 -10.65 16.54 11.79
C VAL A 234 -11.81 17.49 12.10
N GLY A 235 -12.97 17.29 11.47
CA GLY A 235 -14.14 18.15 11.60
C GLY A 235 -14.23 19.25 10.54
N LEU A 236 -13.57 19.08 9.39
CA LEU A 236 -13.55 20.06 8.31
C LEU A 236 -14.42 19.63 7.13
N ARG A 237 -15.36 20.49 6.73
CA ARG A 237 -16.01 20.39 5.41
C ARG A 237 -15.39 21.40 4.48
N LEU A 238 -14.95 20.93 3.32
CA LEU A 238 -14.25 21.72 2.33
C LEU A 238 -15.18 22.12 1.19
N ALA A 239 -14.82 23.17 0.47
CA ALA A 239 -15.44 23.54 -0.80
C ALA A 239 -14.41 24.21 -1.71
N SER A 240 -14.64 24.15 -3.02
CA SER A 240 -13.91 24.99 -3.97
C SER A 240 -14.55 26.38 -4.03
N ARG A 241 -13.75 27.44 -3.82
CA ARG A 241 -14.17 28.84 -4.00
C ARG A 241 -13.07 29.64 -4.69
N ARG A 242 -13.41 30.24 -5.83
CA ARG A 242 -12.50 31.12 -6.62
C ARG A 242 -11.13 30.47 -6.89
N GLY A 243 -11.11 29.17 -7.18
CA GLY A 243 -9.88 28.41 -7.47
C GLY A 243 -9.07 27.98 -6.24
N TRP A 244 -9.61 28.14 -5.03
CA TRP A 244 -9.00 27.68 -3.78
C TRP A 244 -9.85 26.61 -3.12
N VAL A 245 -9.21 25.70 -2.39
CA VAL A 245 -9.88 24.79 -1.46
C VAL A 245 -10.01 25.50 -0.12
N VAL A 246 -11.23 25.76 0.31
CA VAL A 246 -11.52 26.50 1.54
C VAL A 246 -12.30 25.66 2.53
N VAL A 247 -12.11 25.93 3.81
CA VAL A 247 -12.95 25.45 4.89
C VAL A 247 -14.32 26.10 4.73
N GLN A 248 -15.30 25.31 4.29
CA GLN A 248 -16.69 25.74 4.18
C GLN A 248 -17.34 25.77 5.55
N LYS A 249 -17.05 24.76 6.39
CA LYS A 249 -17.62 24.62 7.72
C LYS A 249 -16.66 23.86 8.63
N VAL A 250 -16.55 24.34 9.87
CA VAL A 250 -15.94 23.63 10.99
C VAL A 250 -17.07 22.99 11.80
N LEU A 251 -16.94 21.72 12.12
CA LEU A 251 -17.93 20.98 12.91
C LEU A 251 -17.65 21.22 14.40
N PRO A 252 -18.68 21.48 15.22
CA PRO A 252 -18.49 21.77 16.65
C PRO A 252 -17.95 20.56 17.40
N ASN A 253 -17.16 20.79 18.46
CA ASN A 253 -16.55 19.76 19.31
C ASN A 253 -15.68 18.77 18.51
N THR A 254 -14.90 19.29 17.58
CA THR A 254 -13.95 18.50 16.77
C THR A 254 -12.54 19.06 16.89
N PRO A 255 -11.49 18.30 16.52
CA PRO A 255 -10.12 18.80 16.58
C PRO A 255 -9.89 20.12 15.84
N ALA A 256 -10.58 20.36 14.71
CA ALA A 256 -10.52 21.63 13.99
C ALA A 256 -11.14 22.79 14.78
N ASP A 257 -12.26 22.56 15.46
CA ASP A 257 -12.95 23.55 16.29
C ASP A 257 -12.06 23.96 17.47
N GLU A 258 -11.48 22.98 18.17
CA GLU A 258 -10.53 23.20 19.26
C GLU A 258 -9.25 23.92 18.80
N ALA A 259 -8.80 23.65 17.57
CA ALA A 259 -7.66 24.31 16.96
C ALA A 259 -7.96 25.73 16.44
N GLY A 260 -9.21 26.21 16.55
CA GLY A 260 -9.60 27.56 16.17
C GLY A 260 -9.77 27.80 14.67
N PHE A 261 -10.02 26.74 13.90
CA PHE A 261 -10.29 26.88 12.47
C PHE A 261 -11.56 27.70 12.25
N SER A 262 -11.62 28.40 11.12
CA SER A 262 -12.75 29.24 10.76
C SER A 262 -13.21 28.99 9.32
N ALA A 263 -14.50 29.22 9.07
CA ALA A 263 -15.01 29.22 7.70
C ALA A 263 -14.30 30.32 6.90
N GLY A 264 -13.79 29.96 5.72
CA GLY A 264 -12.97 30.84 4.88
C GLY A 264 -11.48 30.56 4.92
N ASP A 265 -10.99 29.76 5.90
CA ASP A 265 -9.60 29.30 5.92
C ASP A 265 -9.27 28.54 4.64
N VAL A 266 -8.06 28.70 4.13
CA VAL A 266 -7.63 28.08 2.87
C VAL A 266 -6.76 26.87 3.15
N LEU A 267 -7.12 25.71 2.61
CA LEU A 267 -6.25 24.53 2.66
C LEU A 267 -5.17 24.64 1.58
N LEU A 268 -3.95 24.95 2.01
CA LEU A 268 -2.80 25.17 1.13
C LEU A 268 -2.04 23.88 0.82
N GLY A 269 -2.09 22.90 1.73
CA GLY A 269 -1.40 21.64 1.55
C GLY A 269 -1.74 20.56 2.59
N ILE A 270 -1.42 19.32 2.24
CA ILE A 270 -1.59 18.12 3.05
C ILE A 270 -0.30 17.31 2.99
N ASN A 271 0.27 16.92 4.13
CA ASN A 271 1.49 16.12 4.24
C ASN A 271 2.67 16.68 3.41
N GLY A 272 2.79 18.01 3.34
CA GLY A 272 3.80 18.71 2.55
C GLY A 272 3.51 18.79 1.04
N GLN A 273 2.44 18.15 0.56
CA GLN A 273 1.98 18.27 -0.82
C GLN A 273 1.02 19.44 -0.95
N ARG A 274 1.17 20.23 -2.02
CA ARG A 274 0.35 21.41 -2.28
C ARG A 274 -1.06 20.99 -2.70
N VAL A 275 -2.07 21.68 -2.18
CA VAL A 275 -3.47 21.50 -2.54
C VAL A 275 -3.96 22.70 -3.35
N ARG A 276 -4.60 22.43 -4.49
CA ARG A 276 -5.24 23.41 -5.37
C ARG A 276 -6.70 23.06 -5.62
N THR A 277 -7.04 21.78 -5.67
CA THR A 277 -8.39 21.28 -5.94
C THR A 277 -8.86 20.29 -4.86
N LEU A 278 -10.16 20.00 -4.82
CA LEU A 278 -10.69 18.93 -3.97
C LEU A 278 -10.18 17.56 -4.44
N ASP A 279 -9.92 17.39 -5.74
CA ASP A 279 -9.29 16.18 -6.27
C ASP A 279 -7.90 15.97 -5.67
N ASP A 280 -7.09 17.04 -5.50
CA ASP A 280 -5.80 16.93 -4.81
C ASP A 280 -5.99 16.43 -3.37
N VAL A 281 -6.99 16.95 -2.65
CA VAL A 281 -7.30 16.48 -1.28
C VAL A 281 -7.61 14.98 -1.28
N ASN A 282 -8.45 14.55 -2.20
CA ASN A 282 -8.88 13.16 -2.31
C ASN A 282 -7.73 12.24 -2.74
N ASP A 283 -6.94 12.60 -3.73
CA ASP A 283 -5.80 11.80 -4.19
C ASP A 283 -4.72 11.68 -3.10
N ILE A 284 -4.36 12.78 -2.42
CA ILE A 284 -3.35 12.76 -1.36
C ILE A 284 -3.79 11.88 -0.20
N LEU A 285 -5.01 12.10 0.32
CA LEU A 285 -5.49 11.36 1.49
C LEU A 285 -5.89 9.92 1.19
N THR A 286 -6.32 9.62 -0.05
CA THR A 286 -6.57 8.23 -0.47
C THR A 286 -5.28 7.43 -0.58
N ARG A 287 -4.15 8.06 -0.93
CA ARG A 287 -2.85 7.38 -0.90
C ARG A 287 -2.34 7.15 0.53
N ASP A 288 -2.62 8.10 1.40
CA ASP A 288 -2.11 8.14 2.78
C ASP A 288 -3.13 7.67 3.84
N TYR A 289 -4.25 7.05 3.47
CA TYR A 289 -5.36 6.80 4.41
C TYR A 289 -5.00 5.87 5.59
N LEU A 290 -3.96 5.06 5.45
CA LEU A 290 -3.44 4.18 6.51
C LEU A 290 -2.47 4.90 7.45
N ARG A 291 -2.17 6.19 7.23
CA ARG A 291 -1.39 6.99 8.18
C ARG A 291 -2.21 7.27 9.43
N SER A 292 -1.54 7.28 10.57
CA SER A 292 -2.13 7.64 11.86
C SER A 292 -2.47 9.12 11.99
N SER A 293 -1.82 9.97 11.20
CA SER A 293 -1.99 11.42 11.26
C SER A 293 -1.86 12.09 9.90
N VAL A 294 -2.40 13.31 9.84
CA VAL A 294 -2.35 14.22 8.70
C VAL A 294 -1.78 15.56 9.14
N LEU A 295 -0.87 16.11 8.35
CA LEU A 295 -0.36 17.48 8.49
C LEU A 295 -1.08 18.39 7.51
N LEU A 296 -1.82 19.38 7.99
CA LEU A 296 -2.50 20.38 7.17
C LEU A 296 -1.75 21.70 7.20
N ALA A 297 -1.50 22.28 6.03
CA ALA A 297 -1.04 23.66 5.89
C ALA A 297 -2.24 24.56 5.57
N ILE A 298 -2.51 25.53 6.44
CA ILE A 298 -3.73 26.35 6.42
C ILE A 298 -3.37 27.83 6.30
N GLY A 299 -4.01 28.51 5.35
CA GLY A 299 -3.94 29.96 5.21
C GLY A 299 -5.06 30.63 5.99
N HIS A 300 -4.72 31.48 6.95
CA HIS A 300 -5.66 32.27 7.76
C HIS A 300 -5.10 33.68 7.99
N GLY A 301 -5.91 34.71 7.71
CA GLY A 301 -5.51 36.10 7.98
C GLY A 301 -4.23 36.58 7.27
N GLY A 302 -3.84 35.96 6.16
CA GLY A 302 -2.60 36.25 5.43
C GLY A 302 -1.36 35.49 5.91
N PHE A 303 -1.49 34.66 6.95
CA PHE A 303 -0.43 33.80 7.46
C PHE A 303 -0.68 32.33 7.11
N GLN A 304 0.38 31.53 7.12
CA GLN A 304 0.32 30.08 6.96
C GLN A 304 0.62 29.39 8.29
N TYR A 305 -0.27 28.49 8.69
CA TYR A 305 -0.17 27.68 9.89
C TYR A 305 -0.08 26.19 9.52
N HIS A 306 0.49 25.39 10.41
CA HIS A 306 0.60 23.94 10.24
C HIS A 306 -0.04 23.23 11.43
N PHE A 307 -0.96 22.31 11.15
CA PHE A 307 -1.67 21.55 12.17
C PHE A 307 -1.56 20.06 11.90
N THR A 308 -1.26 19.28 12.93
CA THR A 308 -1.24 17.82 12.83
C THR A 308 -2.46 17.24 13.54
N PHE A 309 -3.25 16.44 12.83
CA PHE A 309 -4.42 15.76 13.37
C PHE A 309 -4.30 14.25 13.24
N ARG A 310 -5.00 13.49 14.08
CA ARG A 310 -5.12 12.03 13.90
C ARG A 310 -6.17 11.71 12.84
N LEU A 311 -5.96 10.63 12.08
CA LEU A 311 -6.89 10.12 11.06
C LEU A 311 -7.67 8.88 11.52
N ALA A 312 -7.75 8.68 12.83
CA ALA A 312 -8.59 7.70 13.50
C ALA A 312 -8.78 8.13 14.97
N PRO A 313 -9.82 7.63 15.66
CA PRO A 313 -10.06 7.92 17.08
C PRO A 313 -8.89 7.53 17.99
#